data_AF-A0A2M7NPM1-F1
#
_entry.id   AF-A0A2M7NPM1-F1
#
_cell.length_a   1.000
_cell.length_b   1.000
_cell.length_c   1.000
_cell.angle_alpha   90.00
_cell.angle_beta   90.00
_cell.angle_gamma   90.00
#
_symmetry.space_group_name_H-M   'P 1'
#
loop_
_entity.id
_entity.type
_entity.pdbx_description
1 polymer ?
#
loop_
_entity_poly.entity_id
_entity_poly.type
_entity_poly.pdbx_seq_one_letter_code
_entity_poly.pdbx_strand_id
1 'polypeptide(L)'
;MKIFKTLCVLFIASSIFTSCKNEEKKALAYTDTSEIYIKGTMDAVLTSPPFVPAPIGDRTAKKLIVNMEIIEKEGTMSDGVTYIYWTFGGSVPGSFIRTRVGDLVEFTLSNHPDNKLPHNIDMHAVTGPGGGATSSFVAPGHSKTFSFKTLNPGLYVYHCATAPVGMHIANGMYGLILVEPEGGLPKVDKEYYIMQGDFYTKGDNGAKGLQPFDMTKAVKEDADYVVFNGKVGALTGNKAITANVGETVRLYVGNGGPNLTSSFHVIGEIFDKVHIEGGSLINENVQTTSIPAGGSVIVEFKVEVPGTFIIVDHAIFRAFNKGALAMLKVSGEDNKKLYSGVRQEGIYHPEGGTIQTMPENDQKEMVVNSKEKPLAQKIADGKQLYMTTCFACHQSEGQGIPNAFPPLAKSDYLNADVKRAIGIVLNGKTGEITINGKKYNSVMTKQTLSDSEIADVLTYVYNSWGNNKTNVTVNQVKEAKK
;
A
#
# COMPACT_ATOMS: atom_id res chain seq x y z
N MET A 1 20.12 20.19 -95.21
CA MET A 1 19.91 19.10 -96.19
C MET A 1 19.28 17.92 -95.43
N LYS A 2 18.10 17.44 -95.88
CA LYS A 2 17.21 16.37 -95.32
C LYS A 2 16.47 16.78 -94.02
N ILE A 3 15.15 17.02 -93.92
CA ILE A 3 13.88 16.46 -94.46
C ILE A 3 13.57 15.02 -94.02
N PHE A 4 12.64 14.87 -93.06
CA PHE A 4 11.37 14.07 -93.05
C PHE A 4 10.88 13.91 -91.59
N LYS A 5 9.84 14.63 -91.14
CA LYS A 5 8.40 14.22 -91.09
C LYS A 5 8.15 12.81 -90.54
N THR A 6 7.57 12.71 -89.34
CA THR A 6 6.27 12.03 -89.13
C THR A 6 5.53 12.66 -87.94
N LEU A 7 4.26 12.98 -88.23
CA LEU A 7 3.23 13.58 -87.39
C LEU A 7 2.44 12.43 -86.73
N CYS A 8 2.13 12.51 -85.43
CA CYS A 8 0.89 11.91 -84.92
C CYS A 8 0.44 12.64 -83.66
N VAL A 9 -0.72 13.29 -83.79
CA VAL A 9 -1.47 14.04 -82.78
C VAL A 9 -2.51 13.09 -82.18
N LEU A 10 -2.59 12.96 -80.86
CA LEU A 10 -3.82 12.62 -80.09
C LEU A 10 -3.50 12.75 -78.58
N PHE A 11 -3.80 13.89 -77.96
CA PHE A 11 -5.03 14.25 -77.22
C PHE A 11 -5.11 13.68 -75.78
N ILE A 12 -5.20 14.61 -74.80
CA ILE A 12 -5.78 14.49 -73.44
C ILE A 12 -4.89 13.74 -72.41
N ALA A 13 -4.62 14.17 -71.18
CA ALA A 13 -5.16 15.22 -70.31
C ALA A 13 -4.07 15.72 -69.35
N SER A 14 -4.24 16.96 -68.93
CA SER A 14 -3.60 17.57 -67.76
C SER A 14 -3.80 16.74 -66.50
N SER A 15 -2.74 16.48 -65.74
CA SER A 15 -2.83 16.24 -64.30
C SER A 15 -1.58 16.83 -63.64
N ILE A 16 -1.81 17.93 -62.94
CA ILE A 16 -0.85 18.61 -62.08
C ILE A 16 -0.39 17.61 -61.03
N PHE A 17 0.91 17.32 -60.98
CA PHE A 17 1.53 16.57 -59.89
C PHE A 17 1.50 17.41 -58.62
N THR A 18 0.41 17.31 -57.85
CA THR A 18 0.41 17.62 -56.42
C THR A 18 1.26 16.57 -55.72
N SER A 19 2.38 17.03 -55.15
CA SER A 19 3.26 16.27 -54.28
C SER A 19 2.50 15.80 -53.03
N CYS A 20 2.00 14.57 -53.06
CA CYS A 20 1.68 13.83 -51.84
C CYS A 20 3.00 13.41 -51.18
N LYS A 21 3.47 14.20 -50.21
CA LYS A 21 4.40 13.69 -49.20
C LYS A 21 3.66 12.61 -48.41
N ASN A 22 3.92 11.35 -48.74
CA ASN A 22 3.65 10.24 -47.85
C ASN A 22 4.41 10.49 -46.55
N GLU A 23 3.69 10.68 -45.45
CA GLU A 23 4.22 10.43 -44.11
C GLU A 23 4.52 8.94 -43.99
N GLU A 24 5.73 8.54 -44.41
CA GLU A 24 6.30 7.30 -43.95
C GLU A 24 6.46 7.40 -42.43
N LYS A 25 5.65 6.61 -41.71
CA LYS A 25 5.86 6.28 -40.31
C LYS A 25 7.35 5.93 -40.13
N LYS A 26 8.11 6.79 -39.45
CA LYS A 26 9.43 6.43 -38.93
C LYS A 26 9.26 5.16 -38.10
N ALA A 27 9.67 4.02 -38.64
CA ALA A 27 9.93 2.85 -37.84
C ALA A 27 10.89 3.28 -36.72
N LEU A 28 10.48 3.11 -35.46
CA LEU A 28 11.35 3.31 -34.31
C LEU A 28 12.60 2.46 -34.56
N ALA A 29 13.77 3.08 -34.71
CA ALA A 29 15.02 2.36 -34.83
C ALA A 29 15.22 1.55 -33.56
N TYR A 30 15.05 0.22 -33.65
CA TYR A 30 15.30 -0.69 -32.54
C TYR A 30 16.81 -0.64 -32.25
N THR A 31 17.18 -0.04 -31.13
CA THR A 31 18.57 -0.08 -30.65
C THR A 31 18.74 -1.38 -29.89
N ASP A 32 19.66 -2.23 -30.34
CA ASP A 32 19.94 -3.49 -29.67
C ASP A 32 20.63 -3.24 -28.31
N THR A 33 19.85 -3.32 -27.24
CA THR A 33 20.32 -3.07 -25.87
C THR A 33 21.30 -4.14 -25.38
N SER A 34 21.34 -5.30 -26.05
CA SER A 34 22.24 -6.41 -25.69
C SER A 34 23.70 -6.12 -26.05
N GLU A 35 23.95 -5.20 -26.99
CA GLU A 35 25.29 -4.82 -27.45
C GLU A 35 25.84 -3.56 -26.77
N ILE A 36 25.10 -2.97 -25.81
CA ILE A 36 25.57 -1.80 -25.05
C ILE A 36 26.90 -2.13 -24.35
N TYR A 37 27.92 -1.29 -24.57
CA TYR A 37 29.26 -1.46 -24.03
C TYR A 37 29.30 -1.25 -22.52
N ILE A 38 29.92 -2.19 -21.81
CA ILE A 38 30.05 -2.20 -20.35
C ILE A 38 31.38 -1.54 -19.95
N LYS A 39 31.32 -0.48 -19.15
CA LYS A 39 32.50 0.28 -18.69
C LYS A 39 32.70 0.19 -17.17
N GLY A 40 33.46 -0.82 -16.77
CA GLY A 40 33.88 -1.04 -15.38
C GLY A 40 32.86 -1.77 -14.51
N THR A 41 33.20 -1.91 -13.23
CA THR A 41 32.41 -2.65 -12.22
C THR A 41 32.02 -1.73 -11.08
N MET A 42 30.88 -1.98 -10.44
CA MET A 42 30.49 -1.32 -9.19
C MET A 42 29.56 -2.22 -8.35
N ASP A 43 29.58 -2.01 -7.03
CA ASP A 43 28.59 -2.61 -6.12
C ASP A 43 27.28 -1.81 -6.17
N ALA A 44 26.15 -2.52 -6.17
CA ALA A 44 24.84 -1.91 -6.08
C ALA A 44 24.56 -1.39 -4.67
N VAL A 45 24.01 -0.19 -4.59
CA VAL A 45 23.43 0.34 -3.35
C VAL A 45 21.96 -0.04 -3.33
N LEU A 46 21.58 -0.92 -2.40
CA LEU A 46 20.20 -1.32 -2.18
C LEU A 46 19.58 -0.50 -1.06
N THR A 47 18.28 -0.22 -1.14
CA THR A 47 17.56 0.53 -0.09
C THR A 47 16.35 -0.24 0.40
N SER A 48 16.09 -0.18 1.69
CA SER A 48 14.84 -0.70 2.27
C SER A 48 13.67 0.27 2.01
N PRO A 49 12.43 -0.22 1.89
CA PRO A 49 11.25 0.63 1.75
C PRO A 49 11.10 1.57 2.97
N PRO A 50 10.60 2.81 2.77
CA PRO A 50 10.07 3.37 1.52
C PRO A 50 11.12 4.10 0.66
N PHE A 51 12.42 3.86 0.86
CA PHE A 51 13.47 4.61 0.17
C PHE A 51 13.88 3.96 -1.15
N VAL A 52 14.37 4.78 -2.07
CA VAL A 52 14.85 4.40 -3.41
C VAL A 52 16.35 4.73 -3.50
N PRO A 53 17.19 3.93 -4.18
CA PRO A 53 18.58 4.29 -4.42
C PRO A 53 18.68 5.55 -5.27
N ALA A 54 19.79 6.27 -5.19
CA ALA A 54 20.00 7.50 -5.95
C ALA A 54 19.86 7.29 -7.48
N PRO A 55 19.34 8.27 -8.23
CA PRO A 55 19.26 8.21 -9.70
C PRO A 55 20.59 7.91 -10.36
N ILE A 56 20.58 7.10 -11.43
CA ILE A 56 21.81 6.72 -12.13
C ILE A 56 22.47 7.89 -12.88
N GLY A 57 21.67 8.89 -13.30
CA GLY A 57 22.09 9.98 -14.19
C GLY A 57 22.74 9.49 -15.49
N ASP A 58 23.79 10.18 -15.93
CA ASP A 58 24.50 9.90 -17.19
C ASP A 58 25.53 8.76 -17.09
N ARG A 59 25.41 7.89 -16.08
CA ARG A 59 26.32 6.76 -15.90
C ARG A 59 26.25 5.82 -17.11
N THR A 60 27.40 5.38 -17.62
CA THR A 60 27.49 4.32 -18.64
C THR A 60 27.08 2.96 -18.06
N ALA A 61 26.68 2.00 -18.90
CA ALA A 61 26.45 0.62 -18.46
C ALA A 61 27.69 0.03 -17.76
N LYS A 62 27.47 -0.78 -16.72
CA LYS A 62 28.51 -1.38 -15.87
C LYS A 62 28.23 -2.85 -15.57
N LYS A 63 29.27 -3.57 -15.11
CA LYS A 63 29.07 -4.80 -14.36
C LYS A 63 28.62 -4.39 -12.94
N LEU A 64 27.38 -4.69 -12.60
CA LEU A 64 26.77 -4.31 -11.33
C LEU A 64 26.72 -5.54 -10.40
N ILE A 65 27.43 -5.49 -9.28
CA ILE A 65 27.43 -6.56 -8.29
C ILE A 65 26.27 -6.33 -7.32
N VAL A 66 25.33 -7.27 -7.26
CA VAL A 66 24.16 -7.20 -6.38
C VAL A 66 24.20 -8.36 -5.41
N ASN A 67 24.29 -8.07 -4.11
CA ASN A 67 24.23 -9.07 -3.05
C ASN A 67 22.90 -8.93 -2.31
N MET A 68 22.13 -10.01 -2.27
CA MET A 68 20.84 -10.07 -1.58
C MET A 68 20.84 -11.25 -0.62
N GLU A 69 20.43 -11.01 0.62
CA GLU A 69 20.25 -12.07 1.63
C GLU A 69 18.78 -12.28 1.91
N ILE A 70 18.37 -13.55 1.99
CA ILE A 70 17.02 -13.93 2.40
C ILE A 70 16.99 -14.16 3.91
N ILE A 71 15.97 -13.61 4.57
CA ILE A 71 15.78 -13.74 6.01
C ILE A 71 14.33 -14.12 6.29
N GLU A 72 14.13 -15.25 6.97
CA GLU A 72 12.86 -15.63 7.61
C GLU A 72 12.84 -15.04 9.03
N LYS A 73 11.84 -14.23 9.35
CA LYS A 73 11.75 -13.61 10.69
C LYS A 73 10.33 -13.30 11.11
N GLU A 74 10.11 -13.34 12.42
CA GLU A 74 8.90 -12.79 13.01
C GLU A 74 8.90 -11.26 12.89
N GLY A 75 7.77 -10.69 12.46
CA GLY A 75 7.54 -9.27 12.41
C GLY A 75 6.10 -8.91 12.75
N THR A 76 5.84 -7.63 12.99
CA THR A 76 4.50 -7.12 13.25
C THR A 76 3.70 -7.00 11.96
N MET A 77 2.47 -7.55 11.92
CA MET A 77 1.49 -7.33 10.84
C MET A 77 0.54 -6.18 11.18
N SER A 78 0.06 -6.13 12.41
CA SER A 78 -0.73 -5.04 12.98
C SER A 78 -0.54 -5.01 14.50
N ASP A 79 -1.09 -4.02 15.20
CA ASP A 79 -0.85 -3.86 16.64
C ASP A 79 -1.25 -5.11 17.44
N GLY A 80 -0.25 -5.78 18.03
CA GLY A 80 -0.42 -7.03 18.78
C GLY A 80 -0.60 -8.29 17.94
N VAL A 81 -0.40 -8.21 16.61
CA VAL A 81 -0.43 -9.34 15.67
C VAL A 81 0.96 -9.50 15.06
N THR A 82 1.56 -10.68 15.20
CA THR A 82 2.85 -11.01 14.58
C THR A 82 2.69 -12.07 13.50
N TYR A 83 3.64 -12.10 12.57
CA TYR A 83 3.64 -12.98 11.41
C TYR A 83 5.08 -13.38 11.06
N ILE A 84 5.28 -14.60 10.55
CA ILE A 84 6.60 -15.02 10.05
C ILE A 84 6.73 -14.57 8.60
N TYR A 85 7.50 -13.49 8.39
CA TYR A 85 7.82 -13.01 7.06
C TYR A 85 9.02 -13.72 6.49
N TRP A 86 8.98 -13.96 5.18
CA TRP A 86 10.13 -14.37 4.39
C TRP A 86 10.50 -13.20 3.50
N THR A 87 11.74 -12.73 3.61
CA THR A 87 12.10 -11.40 3.10
C THR A 87 13.35 -11.44 2.23
N PHE A 88 13.43 -10.57 1.22
CA PHE A 88 14.66 -10.25 0.52
C PHE A 88 15.30 -9.00 1.12
N GLY A 89 16.43 -9.13 1.80
CA GLY A 89 17.13 -8.03 2.46
C GLY A 89 16.49 -7.56 3.77
N GLY A 90 15.69 -8.41 4.42
CA GLY A 90 15.17 -8.14 5.76
C GLY A 90 13.94 -7.22 5.82
N SER A 91 13.30 -6.89 4.70
CA SER A 91 12.09 -6.06 4.67
C SER A 91 11.00 -6.65 3.78
N VAL A 92 9.76 -6.21 3.98
CA VAL A 92 8.65 -6.43 3.04
C VAL A 92 8.10 -5.06 2.61
N PRO A 93 8.13 -4.72 1.32
CA PRO A 93 8.80 -5.46 0.26
C PRO A 93 10.33 -5.55 0.47
N GLY A 94 10.97 -6.39 -0.33
CA GLY A 94 12.42 -6.56 -0.32
C GLY A 94 13.18 -5.31 -0.75
N SER A 95 14.51 -5.36 -0.65
CA SER A 95 15.35 -4.20 -0.97
C SER A 95 15.22 -3.75 -2.43
N PHE A 96 15.07 -2.44 -2.65
CA PHE A 96 14.94 -1.88 -3.99
C PHE A 96 16.27 -1.96 -4.74
N ILE A 97 16.22 -2.43 -5.99
CA ILE A 97 17.38 -2.52 -6.89
C ILE A 97 17.23 -1.46 -7.99
N ARG A 98 18.26 -0.65 -8.23
CA ARG A 98 18.26 0.36 -9.29
C ARG A 98 19.41 0.12 -10.26
N THR A 99 19.09 -0.10 -11.52
CA THR A 99 20.02 -0.43 -12.60
C THR A 99 19.81 0.52 -13.79
N ARG A 100 20.67 0.40 -14.80
CA ARG A 100 20.53 1.04 -16.10
C ARG A 100 20.37 -0.03 -17.17
N VAL A 101 19.56 0.23 -18.20
CA VAL A 101 19.57 -0.57 -19.42
C VAL A 101 21.00 -0.81 -19.93
N GLY A 102 21.31 -2.05 -20.28
CA GLY A 102 22.62 -2.50 -20.71
C GLY A 102 23.58 -2.91 -19.58
N ASP A 103 23.25 -2.68 -18.30
CA ASP A 103 24.07 -3.21 -17.20
C ASP A 103 24.11 -4.74 -17.24
N LEU A 104 25.30 -5.30 -16.99
CA LEU A 104 25.48 -6.71 -16.68
C LEU A 104 25.41 -6.89 -15.16
N VAL A 105 24.28 -7.38 -14.67
CA VAL A 105 24.09 -7.65 -13.25
C VAL A 105 24.71 -9.00 -12.91
N GLU A 106 25.62 -9.02 -11.95
CA GLU A 106 26.08 -10.24 -11.28
C GLU A 106 25.36 -10.31 -9.92
N PHE A 107 24.38 -11.21 -9.83
CA PHE A 107 23.47 -11.30 -8.70
C PHE A 107 23.84 -12.49 -7.83
N THR A 108 24.19 -12.23 -6.58
CA THR A 108 24.42 -13.23 -5.55
C THR A 108 23.25 -13.25 -4.57
N LEU A 109 22.54 -14.37 -4.53
CA LEU A 109 21.48 -14.64 -3.57
C LEU A 109 22.01 -15.56 -2.47
N SER A 110 21.93 -15.11 -1.22
CA SER A 110 22.30 -15.89 -0.04
C SER A 110 21.06 -16.23 0.77
N ASN A 111 20.98 -17.45 1.28
CA ASN A 111 19.91 -17.89 2.17
C ASN A 111 20.47 -18.01 3.58
N HIS A 112 20.02 -17.17 4.51
CA HIS A 112 20.55 -17.14 5.87
C HIS A 112 20.50 -18.55 6.52
N PRO A 113 21.53 -18.99 7.26
CA PRO A 113 21.60 -20.35 7.82
C PRO A 113 20.45 -20.71 8.77
N ASP A 114 19.83 -19.73 9.41
CA ASP A 114 18.70 -19.96 10.32
C ASP A 114 17.35 -20.17 9.61
N ASN A 115 17.27 -19.89 8.31
CA ASN A 115 16.04 -20.08 7.53
C ASN A 115 15.69 -21.57 7.44
N LYS A 116 14.40 -21.86 7.27
CA LYS A 116 13.89 -23.24 7.26
C LYS A 116 13.66 -23.75 5.85
N LEU A 117 13.46 -22.87 4.89
CA LEU A 117 13.08 -23.22 3.54
C LEU A 117 14.16 -22.87 2.52
N PRO A 118 14.25 -23.65 1.43
CA PRO A 118 14.96 -23.20 0.25
C PRO A 118 14.21 -22.05 -0.39
N HIS A 119 14.96 -21.23 -1.12
CA HIS A 119 14.44 -20.06 -1.81
C HIS A 119 15.15 -19.89 -3.14
N ASN A 120 14.60 -19.03 -3.99
CA ASN A 120 15.20 -18.58 -5.23
C ASN A 120 14.61 -17.21 -5.59
N ILE A 121 14.94 -16.69 -6.77
CA ILE A 121 14.39 -15.42 -7.25
C ILE A 121 14.04 -15.52 -8.73
N ASP A 122 12.86 -14.99 -9.07
CA ASP A 122 12.43 -14.62 -10.41
C ASP A 122 12.36 -13.09 -10.45
N MET A 123 13.09 -12.48 -11.38
CA MET A 123 13.08 -11.04 -11.60
C MET A 123 12.47 -10.76 -12.97
N HIS A 124 11.37 -10.01 -13.04
CA HIS A 124 10.68 -9.76 -14.31
C HIS A 124 11.50 -8.91 -15.29
N ALA A 125 12.57 -8.25 -14.81
CA ALA A 125 13.55 -7.55 -15.65
C ALA A 125 14.48 -8.49 -16.44
N VAL A 126 14.50 -9.79 -16.12
CA VAL A 126 15.45 -10.78 -16.70
C VAL A 126 14.87 -11.41 -17.95
N THR A 127 15.61 -11.32 -19.06
CA THR A 127 15.36 -12.13 -20.26
C THR A 127 16.11 -13.46 -20.14
N GLY A 128 15.44 -14.46 -19.58
CA GLY A 128 15.98 -15.82 -19.41
C GLY A 128 14.95 -16.76 -18.76
N PRO A 129 15.13 -18.09 -18.88
CA PRO A 129 14.16 -19.04 -18.34
C PRO A 129 13.91 -18.85 -16.83
N GLY A 130 12.64 -18.64 -16.47
CA GLY A 130 12.20 -18.44 -15.08
C GLY A 130 12.76 -17.18 -14.40
N GLY A 131 13.23 -16.20 -15.18
CA GLY A 131 13.74 -14.93 -14.64
C GLY A 131 14.92 -15.07 -13.67
N GLY A 132 15.65 -16.18 -13.73
CA GLY A 132 16.75 -16.53 -12.80
C GLY A 132 16.41 -17.63 -11.78
N ALA A 133 15.17 -18.09 -11.70
CA ALA A 133 14.70 -19.03 -10.67
C ALA A 133 15.47 -20.36 -10.63
N THR A 134 15.83 -20.91 -11.79
CA THR A 134 16.57 -22.18 -11.89
C THR A 134 18.04 -22.03 -11.53
N SER A 135 18.60 -20.83 -11.66
CA SER A 135 20.01 -20.51 -11.37
C SER A 135 20.24 -19.98 -9.96
N SER A 136 19.16 -19.70 -9.22
CA SER A 136 19.19 -19.07 -7.91
C SER A 136 18.61 -19.93 -6.79
N PHE A 137 18.31 -21.22 -7.05
CA PHE A 137 17.85 -22.14 -6.01
C PHE A 137 18.91 -22.34 -4.93
N VAL A 138 18.60 -21.87 -3.73
CA VAL A 138 19.53 -21.74 -2.61
C VAL A 138 18.91 -22.31 -1.33
N ALA A 139 19.55 -23.37 -0.80
CA ALA A 139 19.20 -23.94 0.50
C ALA A 139 19.73 -23.06 1.65
N PRO A 140 19.17 -23.16 2.87
CA PRO A 140 19.69 -22.43 4.03
C PRO A 140 21.20 -22.61 4.22
N GLY A 141 21.90 -21.52 4.53
CA GLY A 141 23.36 -21.47 4.74
C GLY A 141 24.19 -21.49 3.46
N HIS A 142 23.56 -21.39 2.29
CA HIS A 142 24.25 -21.39 1.00
C HIS A 142 24.03 -20.08 0.24
N SER A 143 24.82 -19.90 -0.83
CA SER A 143 24.67 -18.81 -1.78
C SER A 143 24.75 -19.31 -3.22
N LYS A 144 24.09 -18.61 -4.14
CA LYS A 144 24.19 -18.83 -5.58
C LYS A 144 24.41 -17.50 -6.30
N THR A 145 25.25 -17.53 -7.33
CA THR A 145 25.52 -16.38 -8.19
C THR A 145 25.15 -16.70 -9.62
N PHE A 146 24.45 -15.80 -10.28
CA PHE A 146 24.20 -15.83 -11.71
C PHE A 146 24.34 -14.43 -12.30
N SER A 147 24.34 -14.31 -13.62
CA SER A 147 24.44 -13.00 -14.27
C SER A 147 23.43 -12.86 -15.41
N PHE A 148 22.97 -11.63 -15.61
CA PHE A 148 22.04 -11.28 -16.67
C PHE A 148 22.28 -9.84 -17.13
N LYS A 149 21.93 -9.55 -18.38
CA LYS A 149 21.95 -8.18 -18.90
C LYS A 149 20.55 -7.58 -18.79
N THR A 150 20.46 -6.32 -18.39
CA THR A 150 19.19 -5.58 -18.27
C THR A 150 18.81 -4.99 -19.62
N LEU A 151 18.01 -5.71 -20.39
CA LEU A 151 17.73 -5.32 -21.79
C LEU A 151 16.55 -4.37 -21.94
N ASN A 152 15.64 -4.37 -20.98
CA ASN A 152 14.33 -3.73 -21.06
C ASN A 152 14.23 -2.65 -19.98
N PRO A 153 14.16 -1.35 -20.35
CA PRO A 153 13.87 -0.29 -19.40
C PRO A 153 12.45 -0.41 -18.84
N GLY A 154 12.29 -0.14 -17.56
CA GLY A 154 11.00 -0.19 -16.88
C GLY A 154 11.13 -0.46 -15.38
N LEU A 155 9.99 -0.47 -14.71
CA LEU A 155 9.88 -0.90 -13.32
C LEU A 155 9.32 -2.32 -13.29
N TYR A 156 10.01 -3.21 -12.58
CA TYR A 156 9.70 -4.64 -12.59
C TYR A 156 9.62 -5.20 -11.18
N VAL A 157 8.66 -6.10 -10.97
CA VAL A 157 8.61 -6.91 -9.77
C VAL A 157 9.71 -7.98 -9.84
N TYR A 158 10.27 -8.30 -8.68
CA TYR A 158 10.92 -9.59 -8.46
C TYR A 158 10.24 -10.30 -7.31
N HIS A 159 10.23 -11.63 -7.32
CA HIS A 159 9.66 -12.43 -6.26
C HIS A 159 10.31 -13.81 -6.16
N CYS A 160 10.04 -14.53 -5.07
CA CYS A 160 10.46 -15.92 -4.96
C CYS A 160 9.65 -16.80 -5.92
N ALA A 161 10.29 -17.83 -6.46
CA ALA A 161 9.73 -18.78 -7.41
C ALA A 161 9.93 -20.24 -6.95
N THR A 162 10.05 -20.45 -5.64
CA THR A 162 10.20 -21.78 -5.03
C THR A 162 8.83 -22.36 -4.71
N ALA A 163 8.62 -23.64 -5.02
CA ALA A 163 7.35 -24.30 -4.73
C ALA A 163 7.16 -24.51 -3.21
N PRO A 164 5.96 -24.24 -2.65
CA PRO A 164 4.75 -23.68 -3.30
C PRO A 164 4.87 -22.16 -3.50
N VAL A 165 4.90 -21.69 -4.75
CA VAL A 165 5.24 -20.31 -5.11
C VAL A 165 4.35 -19.29 -4.42
N GLY A 166 3.03 -19.51 -4.43
CA GLY A 166 2.06 -18.62 -3.79
C GLY A 166 2.31 -18.44 -2.29
N MET A 167 2.78 -19.46 -1.58
CA MET A 167 3.10 -19.37 -0.15
C MET A 167 4.32 -18.46 0.08
N HIS A 168 5.36 -18.60 -0.75
CA HIS A 168 6.54 -17.75 -0.64
C HIS A 168 6.22 -16.27 -0.91
N ILE A 169 5.42 -16.00 -1.93
CA ILE A 169 4.97 -14.63 -2.26
C ILE A 169 4.09 -14.09 -1.14
N ALA A 170 3.09 -14.85 -0.68
CA ALA A 170 2.18 -14.46 0.41
C ALA A 170 2.91 -14.16 1.72
N ASN A 171 4.07 -14.77 1.97
CA ASN A 171 4.90 -14.49 3.15
C ASN A 171 5.80 -13.25 3.00
N GLY A 172 5.70 -12.50 1.90
CA GLY A 172 6.38 -11.23 1.69
C GLY A 172 7.59 -11.26 0.77
N MET A 173 7.86 -12.37 0.07
CA MET A 173 9.02 -12.50 -0.82
C MET A 173 8.80 -11.84 -2.18
N TYR A 174 8.73 -10.51 -2.19
CA TYR A 174 8.64 -9.69 -3.40
C TYR A 174 9.32 -8.33 -3.22
N GLY A 175 9.77 -7.73 -4.30
CA GLY A 175 10.31 -6.37 -4.31
C GLY A 175 10.37 -5.78 -5.72
N LEU A 176 11.05 -4.64 -5.87
CA LEU A 176 11.17 -3.93 -7.15
C LEU A 176 12.61 -3.80 -7.62
N ILE A 177 12.80 -3.99 -8.92
CA ILE A 177 13.98 -3.59 -9.68
C ILE A 177 13.58 -2.55 -10.74
N LEU A 178 14.23 -1.39 -10.69
CA LEU A 178 14.12 -0.35 -11.72
C LEU A 178 15.26 -0.50 -12.71
N VAL A 179 14.95 -0.64 -13.99
CA VAL A 179 15.89 -0.53 -15.10
C VAL A 179 15.69 0.84 -15.74
N GLU A 180 16.53 1.81 -15.41
CA GLU A 180 16.43 3.14 -15.99
C GLU A 180 16.82 3.14 -17.48
N PRO A 181 16.16 3.98 -18.30
CA PRO A 181 16.56 4.17 -19.70
C PRO A 181 17.92 4.88 -19.78
N GLU A 182 18.46 4.97 -21.00
CA GLU A 182 19.64 5.78 -21.24
C GLU A 182 19.37 7.26 -20.91
N GLY A 183 20.26 7.90 -20.16
CA GLY A 183 20.07 9.29 -19.67
C GLY A 183 19.25 9.40 -18.38
N GLY A 184 18.70 8.27 -17.89
CA GLY A 184 17.93 8.23 -16.66
C GLY A 184 16.51 8.79 -16.79
N LEU A 185 15.76 8.74 -15.69
CA LEU A 185 14.43 9.33 -15.58
C LEU A 185 14.50 10.86 -15.35
N PRO A 186 13.45 11.63 -15.73
CA PRO A 186 13.36 13.04 -15.39
C PRO A 186 13.57 13.29 -13.89
N LYS A 187 14.20 14.41 -13.53
CA LYS A 187 14.42 14.75 -12.11
C LYS A 187 13.09 15.11 -11.44
N VAL A 188 12.96 14.67 -10.18
CA VAL A 188 11.87 15.01 -9.26
C VAL A 188 12.48 15.30 -7.89
N ASP A 189 11.73 15.97 -7.01
CA ASP A 189 12.22 16.35 -5.69
C ASP A 189 12.18 15.19 -4.68
N LYS A 190 11.19 14.30 -4.82
CA LYS A 190 11.00 13.13 -3.94
C LYS A 190 10.76 11.86 -4.74
N GLU A 191 11.44 10.77 -4.35
CA GLU A 191 11.22 9.42 -4.86
C GLU A 191 10.90 8.49 -3.69
N TYR A 192 9.81 7.73 -3.79
CA TYR A 192 9.40 6.77 -2.76
C TYR A 192 9.07 5.41 -3.34
N TYR A 193 9.32 4.39 -2.51
CA TYR A 193 9.05 2.99 -2.81
C TYR A 193 7.84 2.49 -1.99
N ILE A 194 6.78 2.11 -2.69
CA ILE A 194 5.56 1.56 -2.11
C ILE A 194 5.24 0.24 -2.81
N MET A 195 4.88 -0.79 -2.05
CA MET A 195 4.44 -2.05 -2.62
C MET A 195 3.26 -2.61 -1.85
N GLN A 196 2.19 -2.92 -2.58
CA GLN A 196 1.01 -3.60 -2.04
C GLN A 196 1.24 -5.11 -1.98
N GLY A 197 0.70 -5.74 -0.95
CA GLY A 197 0.54 -7.20 -0.89
C GLY A 197 -0.67 -7.62 -0.07
N ASP A 198 -1.21 -8.78 -0.40
CA ASP A 198 -2.31 -9.46 0.28
C ASP A 198 -1.79 -10.63 1.12
N PHE A 199 -2.22 -10.69 2.40
CA PHE A 199 -1.75 -11.65 3.39
C PHE A 199 -2.91 -12.46 3.96
N TYR A 200 -2.61 -13.72 4.25
CA TYR A 200 -3.59 -14.74 4.60
C TYR A 200 -3.21 -15.37 5.93
N THR A 201 -3.97 -15.08 6.97
CA THR A 201 -3.71 -15.53 8.34
C THR A 201 -4.73 -16.55 8.78
N LYS A 202 -4.31 -17.50 9.62
CA LYS A 202 -5.23 -18.50 10.19
C LYS A 202 -6.31 -17.85 11.04
N GLY A 203 -5.94 -16.90 11.89
CA GLY A 203 -6.89 -16.04 12.59
C GLY A 203 -7.44 -14.95 11.67
N ASP A 204 -8.57 -14.37 12.06
CA ASP A 204 -9.18 -13.24 11.36
C ASP A 204 -8.35 -11.95 11.56
N ASN A 205 -8.65 -10.93 10.76
CA ASN A 205 -8.03 -9.61 10.90
C ASN A 205 -8.18 -9.08 12.35
N GLY A 206 -7.05 -8.67 12.95
CA GLY A 206 -6.95 -8.20 14.33
C GLY A 206 -6.70 -9.28 15.38
N ALA A 207 -6.78 -10.57 15.03
CA ALA A 207 -6.51 -11.67 15.97
C ALA A 207 -5.07 -11.62 16.50
N LYS A 208 -4.93 -11.40 17.81
CA LYS A 208 -3.63 -11.16 18.46
C LYS A 208 -2.73 -12.40 18.48
N GLY A 209 -1.44 -12.16 18.66
CA GLY A 209 -0.39 -13.19 18.72
C GLY A 209 0.19 -13.53 17.36
N LEU A 210 1.02 -14.58 17.34
CA LEU A 210 1.66 -15.07 16.13
C LEU A 210 0.63 -15.78 15.26
N GLN A 211 0.40 -15.22 14.06
CA GLN A 211 -0.54 -15.76 13.09
C GLN A 211 0.19 -16.63 12.05
N PRO A 212 -0.17 -17.92 11.92
CA PRO A 212 0.29 -18.75 10.81
C PRO A 212 -0.34 -18.34 9.47
N PHE A 213 0.33 -18.66 8.37
CA PHE A 213 -0.24 -18.60 7.02
C PHE A 213 -1.43 -19.54 6.84
N ASP A 214 -2.47 -19.10 6.13
CA ASP A 214 -3.63 -19.93 5.74
C ASP A 214 -3.70 -20.15 4.21
N MET A 215 -3.35 -21.37 3.78
CA MET A 215 -3.39 -21.75 2.37
C MET A 215 -4.81 -21.75 1.79
N THR A 216 -5.82 -22.09 2.57
CA THR A 216 -7.20 -22.17 2.07
C THR A 216 -7.72 -20.78 1.73
N LYS A 217 -7.45 -19.80 2.60
CA LYS A 217 -7.78 -18.40 2.33
C LYS A 217 -7.00 -17.86 1.12
N ALA A 218 -5.71 -18.19 1.01
CA ALA A 218 -4.86 -17.80 -0.12
C ALA A 218 -5.39 -18.32 -1.47
N VAL A 219 -5.77 -19.60 -1.55
CA VAL A 219 -6.33 -20.20 -2.78
C VAL A 219 -7.71 -19.60 -3.13
N LYS A 220 -8.47 -19.14 -2.14
CA LYS A 220 -9.76 -18.46 -2.33
C LYS A 220 -9.65 -16.96 -2.61
N GLU A 221 -8.43 -16.41 -2.59
CA GLU A 221 -8.17 -14.98 -2.71
C GLU A 221 -8.88 -14.12 -1.63
N ASP A 222 -9.14 -14.73 -0.47
CA ASP A 222 -9.83 -14.09 0.66
C ASP A 222 -8.83 -13.58 1.70
N ALA A 223 -8.17 -12.47 1.37
CA ALA A 223 -7.08 -11.91 2.19
C ALA A 223 -7.58 -11.33 3.51
N ASP A 224 -6.90 -11.60 4.63
CA ASP A 224 -7.21 -10.98 5.92
C ASP A 224 -6.66 -9.56 6.00
N TYR A 225 -5.46 -9.36 5.44
CA TYR A 225 -4.80 -8.06 5.36
C TYR A 225 -4.43 -7.74 3.92
N VAL A 226 -4.60 -6.49 3.55
CA VAL A 226 -4.05 -5.93 2.31
C VAL A 226 -3.30 -4.70 2.76
N VAL A 227 -1.99 -4.63 2.52
CA VAL A 227 -1.15 -3.61 3.15
C VAL A 227 -0.13 -3.05 2.16
N PHE A 228 0.26 -1.80 2.40
CA PHE A 228 1.46 -1.25 1.79
C PHE A 228 2.66 -1.50 2.71
N ASN A 229 3.78 -1.93 2.14
CA ASN A 229 5.05 -2.14 2.85
C ASN A 229 4.94 -3.07 4.07
N GLY A 230 4.25 -4.19 3.84
CA GLY A 230 4.31 -5.40 4.67
C GLY A 230 3.50 -5.39 5.95
N LYS A 231 2.96 -4.25 6.41
CA LYS A 231 2.14 -4.21 7.63
C LYS A 231 1.14 -3.06 7.66
N VAL A 232 0.10 -3.21 8.46
CA VAL A 232 -0.87 -2.14 8.74
C VAL A 232 -0.13 -0.95 9.36
N GLY A 233 -0.34 0.25 8.80
CA GLY A 233 0.28 1.47 9.30
C GLY A 233 1.79 1.58 9.06
N ALA A 234 2.34 0.86 8.06
CA ALA A 234 3.75 0.97 7.69
C ALA A 234 4.14 2.41 7.29
N LEU A 235 3.23 3.14 6.65
CA LEU A 235 3.43 4.49 6.12
C LEU A 235 2.37 5.48 6.62
N THR A 236 1.90 5.33 7.85
CA THR A 236 0.89 6.24 8.45
C THR A 236 1.46 6.94 9.68
N GLY A 237 0.76 7.97 10.16
CA GLY A 237 1.13 8.68 11.38
C GLY A 237 2.52 9.33 11.28
N ASN A 238 3.43 8.94 12.16
CA ASN A 238 4.81 9.44 12.17
C ASN A 238 5.73 8.76 11.13
N LYS A 239 5.26 7.70 10.46
CA LYS A 239 6.00 6.99 9.40
C LYS A 239 5.53 7.38 8.00
N ALA A 240 4.63 8.36 7.90
CA ALA A 240 4.17 8.91 6.64
C ALA A 240 5.34 9.45 5.82
N ILE A 241 5.30 9.24 4.51
CA ILE A 241 6.23 9.91 3.59
C ILE A 241 5.91 11.40 3.53
N THR A 242 6.87 12.22 3.14
CA THR A 242 6.76 13.69 3.25
C THR A 242 7.14 14.41 1.96
N ALA A 243 6.53 15.57 1.74
CA ALA A 243 6.93 16.51 0.71
C ALA A 243 6.61 17.95 1.15
N ASN A 244 7.07 18.92 0.38
CA ASN A 244 6.72 20.33 0.56
C ASN A 244 5.88 20.83 -0.62
N VAL A 245 4.97 21.77 -0.37
CA VAL A 245 4.20 22.42 -1.43
C VAL A 245 5.15 22.95 -2.52
N GLY A 246 4.86 22.59 -3.77
CA GLY A 246 5.65 22.93 -4.93
C GLY A 246 6.59 21.81 -5.41
N GLU A 247 6.88 20.82 -4.57
CA GLU A 247 7.72 19.67 -4.93
C GLU A 247 7.00 18.69 -5.86
N THR A 248 7.75 18.06 -6.76
CA THR A 248 7.29 16.92 -7.56
C THR A 248 7.65 15.61 -6.86
N VAL A 249 6.67 14.72 -6.74
CA VAL A 249 6.79 13.41 -6.10
C VAL A 249 6.67 12.32 -7.17
N ARG A 250 7.60 11.36 -7.18
CA ARG A 250 7.50 10.11 -7.93
C ARG A 250 7.36 8.94 -6.97
N LEU A 251 6.33 8.11 -7.20
CA LEU A 251 6.15 6.86 -6.47
C LEU A 251 6.44 5.68 -7.41
N TYR A 252 7.33 4.80 -6.99
CA TYR A 252 7.53 3.48 -7.59
C TYR A 252 6.61 2.51 -6.87
N VAL A 253 5.52 2.12 -7.53
CA VAL A 253 4.43 1.37 -6.91
C VAL A 253 4.39 -0.05 -7.48
N GLY A 254 4.69 -1.03 -6.65
CA GLY A 254 4.55 -2.45 -6.99
C GLY A 254 3.27 -3.05 -6.43
N ASN A 255 2.79 -4.11 -7.05
CA ASN A 255 1.79 -4.98 -6.47
C ASN A 255 2.34 -6.41 -6.45
N GLY A 256 2.85 -6.84 -5.29
CA GLY A 256 3.38 -8.19 -5.10
C GLY A 256 2.31 -9.27 -5.10
N GLY A 257 1.05 -8.89 -4.88
CA GLY A 257 -0.04 -9.84 -4.72
C GLY A 257 0.10 -10.65 -3.41
N PRO A 258 -0.13 -11.98 -3.44
CA PRO A 258 -0.06 -12.83 -4.63
C PRO A 258 -1.25 -12.74 -5.59
N ASN A 259 -2.44 -12.32 -5.15
CA ASN A 259 -3.66 -12.52 -5.95
C ASN A 259 -4.32 -11.21 -6.40
N LEU A 260 -4.37 -10.20 -5.53
CA LEU A 260 -5.28 -9.07 -5.75
C LEU A 260 -4.71 -8.07 -6.75
N THR A 261 -5.55 -7.56 -7.65
CA THR A 261 -5.25 -6.35 -8.45
C THR A 261 -5.59 -5.10 -7.65
N SER A 262 -4.70 -4.11 -7.63
CA SER A 262 -4.90 -2.84 -6.89
C SER A 262 -5.62 -1.82 -7.75
N SER A 263 -6.68 -1.19 -7.22
CA SER A 263 -7.24 0.05 -7.76
C SER A 263 -6.53 1.24 -7.11
N PHE A 264 -5.27 1.44 -7.46
CA PHE A 264 -4.37 2.36 -6.77
C PHE A 264 -4.78 3.82 -6.97
N HIS A 265 -4.92 4.55 -5.86
CA HIS A 265 -5.43 5.92 -5.84
C HIS A 265 -4.75 6.75 -4.75
N VAL A 266 -4.65 8.07 -4.96
CA VAL A 266 -4.24 9.04 -3.93
C VAL A 266 -5.38 10.03 -3.70
N ILE A 267 -6.04 9.92 -2.55
CA ILE A 267 -7.16 10.76 -2.16
C ILE A 267 -6.69 12.21 -2.04
N GLY A 268 -7.30 13.09 -2.82
CA GLY A 268 -7.02 14.52 -2.85
C GLY A 268 -5.96 14.94 -3.87
N GLU A 269 -5.40 14.00 -4.66
CA GLU A 269 -4.44 14.29 -5.72
C GLU A 269 -4.85 13.66 -7.07
N ILE A 270 -4.20 14.11 -8.13
CA ILE A 270 -4.31 13.55 -9.49
C ILE A 270 -2.90 13.21 -9.97
N PHE A 271 -2.70 12.03 -10.55
CA PHE A 271 -1.43 11.69 -11.17
C PHE A 271 -1.24 12.52 -12.43
N ASP A 272 -0.22 13.37 -12.44
CA ASP A 272 0.22 14.09 -13.63
C ASP A 272 0.65 13.08 -14.70
N LYS A 273 1.38 12.04 -14.29
CA LYS A 273 1.80 10.93 -15.16
C LYS A 273 1.66 9.58 -14.48
N VAL A 274 1.26 8.60 -15.28
CA VAL A 274 1.26 7.18 -14.95
C VAL A 274 1.98 6.43 -16.05
N HIS A 275 3.13 5.85 -15.74
CA HIS A 275 3.78 4.87 -16.60
C HIS A 275 3.02 3.54 -16.45
N ILE A 276 2.16 3.25 -17.43
CA ILE A 276 1.27 2.09 -17.41
C ILE A 276 2.12 0.82 -17.36
N GLU A 277 1.82 -0.03 -16.37
CA GLU A 277 2.52 -1.30 -16.11
C GLU A 277 4.06 -1.16 -15.97
N GLY A 278 4.55 0.04 -15.62
CA GLY A 278 5.98 0.32 -15.49
C GLY A 278 6.73 0.43 -16.83
N GLY A 279 5.99 0.44 -17.95
CA GLY A 279 6.53 0.51 -19.31
C GLY A 279 6.68 1.93 -19.86
N SER A 280 6.81 2.04 -21.19
CA SER A 280 7.03 3.30 -21.89
C SER A 280 5.76 4.11 -22.17
N LEU A 281 4.58 3.49 -22.09
CA LEU A 281 3.31 4.18 -22.28
C LEU A 281 3.01 5.05 -21.06
N ILE A 282 2.88 6.36 -21.29
CA ILE A 282 2.53 7.34 -20.26
C ILE A 282 1.09 7.78 -20.49
N ASN A 283 0.27 7.66 -19.46
CA ASN A 283 -1.05 8.28 -19.39
C ASN A 283 -0.99 9.48 -18.44
N GLU A 284 -1.81 10.50 -18.68
CA GLU A 284 -1.73 11.78 -17.96
C GLU A 284 -3.09 12.13 -17.34
N ASN A 285 -3.05 12.90 -16.23
CA ASN A 285 -4.23 13.37 -15.50
C ASN A 285 -5.18 12.26 -15.03
N VAL A 286 -4.61 11.21 -14.42
CA VAL A 286 -5.35 10.02 -13.97
C VAL A 286 -5.47 10.03 -12.45
N GLN A 287 -6.68 9.87 -11.91
CA GLN A 287 -6.87 9.79 -10.45
C GLN A 287 -6.63 8.39 -9.88
N THR A 288 -6.96 7.33 -10.64
CA THR A 288 -6.93 5.95 -10.18
C THR A 288 -6.39 5.08 -11.30
N THR A 289 -5.42 4.22 -11.00
CA THR A 289 -4.82 3.30 -11.98
C THR A 289 -4.88 1.86 -11.49
N SER A 290 -5.07 0.92 -12.41
CA SER A 290 -5.06 -0.50 -12.09
C SER A 290 -3.62 -1.02 -12.07
N ILE A 291 -3.24 -1.76 -11.02
CA ILE A 291 -1.94 -2.43 -10.93
C ILE A 291 -2.20 -3.93 -10.81
N PRO A 292 -1.94 -4.73 -11.86
CA PRO A 292 -2.11 -6.19 -11.84
C PRO A 292 -1.30 -6.84 -10.71
N ALA A 293 -1.70 -8.03 -10.26
CA ALA A 293 -0.86 -8.85 -9.38
C ALA A 293 0.46 -9.21 -10.09
N GLY A 294 1.59 -9.02 -9.41
CA GLY A 294 2.92 -9.12 -10.02
C GLY A 294 3.28 -7.93 -10.94
N GLY A 295 2.44 -6.91 -11.03
CA GLY A 295 2.66 -5.71 -11.83
C GLY A 295 3.27 -4.55 -11.04
N SER A 296 3.61 -3.47 -11.76
CA SER A 296 4.06 -2.23 -11.15
C SER A 296 3.63 -1.02 -11.99
N VAL A 297 3.71 0.18 -11.42
CA VAL A 297 3.56 1.47 -12.13
C VAL A 297 4.53 2.50 -11.55
N ILE A 298 4.88 3.49 -12.36
CA ILE A 298 5.53 4.71 -11.87
C ILE A 298 4.48 5.82 -11.96
N VAL A 299 4.18 6.49 -10.85
CA VAL A 299 3.28 7.65 -10.83
C VAL A 299 4.04 8.90 -10.43
N GLU A 300 3.71 10.03 -11.06
CA GLU A 300 4.28 11.34 -10.78
C GLU A 300 3.16 12.35 -10.57
N PHE A 301 3.33 13.25 -9.61
CA PHE A 301 2.44 14.37 -9.38
C PHE A 301 3.16 15.48 -8.61
N LYS A 302 2.71 16.72 -8.82
CA LYS A 302 3.16 17.87 -8.04
C LYS A 302 2.19 18.16 -6.90
N VAL A 303 2.71 18.37 -5.70
CA VAL A 303 1.87 18.71 -4.54
C VAL A 303 1.66 20.21 -4.42
N GLU A 304 0.42 20.68 -4.54
CA GLU A 304 0.12 22.12 -4.68
C GLU A 304 -0.54 22.76 -3.46
N VAL A 305 -1.03 21.96 -2.52
CA VAL A 305 -1.61 22.41 -1.25
C VAL A 305 -1.08 21.56 -0.10
N PRO A 306 -0.91 22.14 1.11
CA PRO A 306 -0.46 21.35 2.25
C PRO A 306 -1.61 20.49 2.79
N GLY A 307 -1.28 19.40 3.46
CA GLY A 307 -2.26 18.44 3.96
C GLY A 307 -1.71 17.03 4.08
N THR A 308 -2.58 16.07 4.42
CA THR A 308 -2.25 14.65 4.36
C THR A 308 -3.05 14.02 3.23
N PHE A 309 -2.35 13.55 2.21
CA PHE A 309 -2.92 12.83 1.07
C PHE A 309 -2.86 11.33 1.36
N ILE A 310 -3.95 10.63 1.10
CA ILE A 310 -4.12 9.23 1.52
C ILE A 310 -3.99 8.31 0.31
N ILE A 311 -3.00 7.43 0.35
CA ILE A 311 -2.71 6.46 -0.70
C ILE A 311 -3.46 5.16 -0.37
N VAL A 312 -4.25 4.64 -1.30
CA VAL A 312 -5.17 3.52 -1.07
C VAL A 312 -5.25 2.53 -2.24
N ASP A 313 -5.70 1.32 -1.92
CA ASP A 313 -6.45 0.49 -2.87
C ASP A 313 -7.94 0.86 -2.79
N HIS A 314 -8.50 1.38 -3.88
CA HIS A 314 -9.86 1.88 -3.93
C HIS A 314 -10.94 0.78 -4.03
N ALA A 315 -10.56 -0.50 -4.05
CA ALA A 315 -11.46 -1.56 -3.59
C ALA A 315 -11.65 -1.40 -2.06
N ILE A 316 -12.53 -0.48 -1.68
CA ILE A 316 -12.38 0.40 -0.52
C ILE A 316 -12.27 -0.30 0.85
N PHE A 317 -12.89 -1.47 1.01
CA PHE A 317 -12.76 -2.29 2.21
C PHE A 317 -11.33 -2.77 2.45
N ARG A 318 -10.52 -2.87 1.39
CA ARG A 318 -9.08 -3.18 1.51
C ARG A 318 -8.33 -2.05 2.22
N ALA A 319 -8.65 -0.80 1.90
CA ALA A 319 -8.01 0.37 2.49
C ALA A 319 -8.39 0.55 3.96
N PHE A 320 -9.67 0.70 4.24
CA PHE A 320 -10.14 1.11 5.58
C PHE A 320 -10.27 -0.07 6.56
N ASN A 321 -10.54 -1.28 6.07
CA ASN A 321 -10.73 -2.44 6.95
C ASN A 321 -9.54 -3.41 6.94
N LYS A 322 -8.89 -3.63 5.79
CA LYS A 322 -7.77 -4.59 5.67
C LYS A 322 -6.36 -3.96 5.75
N GLY A 323 -6.26 -2.63 5.75
CA GLY A 323 -5.02 -1.90 6.04
C GLY A 323 -4.26 -1.30 4.85
N ALA A 324 -4.85 -1.27 3.65
CA ALA A 324 -4.21 -0.78 2.42
C ALA A 324 -4.25 0.75 2.36
N LEU A 325 -3.62 1.39 3.35
CA LEU A 325 -3.64 2.82 3.58
C LEU A 325 -2.24 3.32 3.93
N ALA A 326 -1.75 4.29 3.17
CA ALA A 326 -0.53 5.03 3.42
C ALA A 326 -0.79 6.54 3.37
N MET A 327 0.13 7.34 3.94
CA MET A 327 -0.02 8.79 4.05
C MET A 327 1.18 9.51 3.43
N LEU A 328 0.89 10.53 2.63
CA LEU A 328 1.83 11.55 2.19
C LEU A 328 1.50 12.87 2.90
N LYS A 329 2.38 13.31 3.79
CA LYS A 329 2.25 14.57 4.53
C LYS A 329 2.97 15.69 3.81
N VAL A 330 2.21 16.66 3.32
CA VAL A 330 2.72 17.83 2.61
C VAL A 330 2.69 19.06 3.52
N SER A 331 3.85 19.68 3.68
CA SER A 331 4.01 20.91 4.46
C SER A 331 4.17 22.12 3.55
N GLY A 332 3.67 23.29 3.96
CA GLY A 332 3.80 24.52 3.17
C GLY A 332 2.70 25.52 3.49
N GLU A 333 2.65 26.61 2.71
CA GLU A 333 1.65 27.65 2.86
C GLU A 333 0.31 27.26 2.24
N ASP A 334 -0.78 27.71 2.85
CA ASP A 334 -2.12 27.50 2.33
C ASP A 334 -2.39 28.32 1.08
N ASN A 335 -2.95 27.67 0.06
CA ASN A 335 -3.48 28.35 -1.12
C ASN A 335 -5.01 28.24 -1.18
N LYS A 336 -5.69 29.21 -0.57
CA LYS A 336 -7.16 29.27 -0.53
C LYS A 336 -7.83 29.44 -1.89
N LYS A 337 -7.08 29.80 -2.94
CA LYS A 337 -7.60 29.82 -4.31
C LYS A 337 -7.72 28.40 -4.89
N LEU A 338 -6.89 27.47 -4.44
CA LEU A 338 -6.92 26.07 -4.85
C LEU A 338 -7.84 25.24 -3.95
N TYR A 339 -7.68 25.37 -2.62
CA TYR A 339 -8.49 24.62 -1.66
C TYR A 339 -8.73 25.44 -0.38
N SER A 340 -10.00 25.70 -0.07
CA SER A 340 -10.43 26.48 1.11
C SER A 340 -11.06 25.63 2.21
N GLY A 341 -10.99 24.30 2.10
CA GLY A 341 -11.63 23.38 3.03
C GLY A 341 -10.99 23.41 4.43
N VAL A 342 -11.82 23.20 5.46
CA VAL A 342 -11.35 23.03 6.83
C VAL A 342 -10.67 21.67 6.94
N ARG A 343 -9.41 21.65 7.36
CA ARG A 343 -8.68 20.39 7.61
C ARG A 343 -9.04 19.87 9.00
N GLN A 344 -9.81 18.79 9.05
CA GLN A 344 -10.05 18.04 10.28
C GLN A 344 -9.23 16.76 10.25
N GLU A 345 -8.29 16.64 11.19
CA GLU A 345 -7.50 15.43 11.34
C GLU A 345 -8.36 14.26 11.84
N GLY A 346 -8.01 13.06 11.39
CA GLY A 346 -8.55 11.79 11.89
C GLY A 346 -9.83 11.26 11.26
N ILE A 347 -10.33 11.89 10.20
CA ILE A 347 -11.50 11.39 9.45
C ILE A 347 -11.16 10.11 8.64
N TYR A 348 -9.93 9.99 8.13
CA TYR A 348 -9.48 8.86 7.31
C TYR A 348 -8.57 7.89 8.07
N HIS A 349 -8.85 7.66 9.36
CA HIS A 349 -8.11 6.64 10.11
C HIS A 349 -8.51 5.22 9.69
N PRO A 350 -7.59 4.24 9.77
CA PRO A 350 -7.95 2.85 9.58
C PRO A 350 -9.06 2.42 10.55
N GLU A 351 -10.10 1.79 10.02
CA GLU A 351 -11.24 1.28 10.79
C GLU A 351 -10.96 -0.13 11.35
N GLY A 352 -10.01 -0.85 10.75
CA GLY A 352 -9.64 -2.22 11.11
C GLY A 352 -10.62 -3.28 10.59
N GLY A 353 -10.29 -4.56 10.83
CA GLY A 353 -11.06 -5.71 10.31
C GLY A 353 -12.40 -5.98 11.02
N THR A 354 -12.75 -5.14 11.99
CA THR A 354 -13.99 -5.20 12.77
C THR A 354 -15.20 -5.05 11.85
N ILE A 355 -15.99 -6.12 11.69
CA ILE A 355 -17.25 -6.08 10.92
C ILE A 355 -18.25 -5.22 11.68
N GLN A 356 -18.62 -4.05 11.15
CA GLN A 356 -19.77 -3.31 11.64
C GLN A 356 -21.03 -3.92 11.06
N THR A 357 -22.02 -4.26 11.90
CA THR A 357 -23.35 -4.62 11.39
C THR A 357 -24.36 -3.55 11.75
N MET A 358 -25.28 -3.32 10.82
CA MET A 358 -26.53 -2.65 11.13
C MET A 358 -27.29 -3.49 12.17
N PRO A 359 -28.08 -2.86 13.05
CA PRO A 359 -28.84 -3.60 14.05
C PRO A 359 -29.89 -4.48 13.38
N GLU A 360 -29.63 -5.79 13.37
CA GLU A 360 -30.55 -6.88 13.06
C GLU A 360 -30.53 -7.90 14.19
N ASN A 361 -31.65 -8.60 14.35
CA ASN A 361 -32.09 -9.23 15.60
C ASN A 361 -31.41 -10.56 15.96
N ASP A 362 -30.18 -10.85 15.50
CA ASP A 362 -29.55 -12.16 15.75
C ASP A 362 -28.08 -12.10 16.17
N GLN A 363 -27.78 -12.85 17.22
CA GLN A 363 -26.51 -12.91 17.95
C GLN A 363 -25.57 -13.97 17.37
N LYS A 364 -24.27 -13.63 17.21
CA LYS A 364 -23.16 -14.61 17.28
C LYS A 364 -21.89 -13.96 17.84
N GLU A 365 -21.21 -14.69 18.71
CA GLU A 365 -20.15 -14.26 19.63
C GLU A 365 -18.72 -14.48 19.09
N MET A 366 -17.76 -13.69 19.61
CA MET A 366 -16.33 -14.04 19.70
C MET A 366 -15.83 -13.77 21.12
N VAL A 367 -15.05 -14.70 21.68
CA VAL A 367 -14.50 -14.68 23.05
C VAL A 367 -12.98 -14.86 22.99
N VAL A 368 -12.21 -13.94 23.58
CA VAL A 368 -10.83 -14.20 24.03
C VAL A 368 -10.60 -13.54 25.39
N ASN A 369 -9.96 -14.29 26.30
CA ASN A 369 -9.70 -13.96 27.69
C ASN A 369 -8.37 -13.18 27.84
N SER A 370 -8.33 -12.09 28.60
CA SER A 370 -7.07 -11.49 29.08
C SER A 370 -7.23 -10.82 30.46
N LYS A 371 -6.18 -10.90 31.27
CA LYS A 371 -6.08 -10.37 32.65
C LYS A 371 -6.36 -8.86 32.68
N GLU A 372 -6.87 -8.38 33.82
CA GLU A 372 -7.22 -6.98 34.01
C GLU A 372 -5.99 -6.06 34.00
N LYS A 373 -5.99 -5.07 33.11
CA LYS A 373 -4.90 -4.09 32.96
C LYS A 373 -4.95 -3.02 34.07
N PRO A 374 -3.82 -2.36 34.41
CA PRO A 374 -3.83 -1.18 35.28
C PRO A 374 -4.63 -0.02 34.67
N LEU A 375 -5.32 0.77 35.50
CA LEU A 375 -6.22 1.86 35.05
C LEU A 375 -5.56 2.83 34.06
N ALA A 376 -4.32 3.25 34.33
CA ALA A 376 -3.59 4.16 33.44
C ALA A 376 -3.39 3.58 32.03
N GLN A 377 -3.11 2.27 31.94
CA GLN A 377 -2.96 1.58 30.66
C GLN A 377 -4.31 1.48 29.94
N LYS A 378 -5.39 1.16 30.66
CA LYS A 378 -6.76 1.09 30.08
C LYS A 378 -7.19 2.43 29.48
N ILE A 379 -6.88 3.54 30.16
CA ILE A 379 -7.17 4.88 29.67
C ILE A 379 -6.35 5.19 28.41
N ALA A 380 -5.06 4.81 28.38
CA ALA A 380 -4.20 5.03 27.21
C ALA A 380 -4.65 4.21 25.99
N ASP A 381 -4.86 2.90 26.17
CA ASP A 381 -5.33 1.99 25.12
C ASP A 381 -6.73 2.38 24.65
N GLY A 382 -7.62 2.71 25.60
CA GLY A 382 -8.98 3.18 25.32
C GLY A 382 -9.01 4.51 24.57
N LYS A 383 -8.05 5.42 24.82
CA LYS A 383 -7.91 6.66 24.04
C LYS A 383 -7.54 6.37 22.60
N GLN A 384 -6.56 5.50 22.37
CA GLN A 384 -6.16 5.12 21.01
C GLN A 384 -7.33 4.52 20.25
N LEU A 385 -8.03 3.57 20.88
CA LEU A 385 -9.21 2.92 20.29
C LEU A 385 -10.37 3.90 20.04
N TYR A 386 -10.59 4.84 20.96
CA TYR A 386 -11.58 5.91 20.77
C TYR A 386 -11.29 6.72 19.50
N MET A 387 -10.02 7.10 19.31
CA MET A 387 -9.61 7.90 18.16
C MET A 387 -9.71 7.16 16.83
N THR A 388 -9.62 5.83 16.83
CA THR A 388 -9.78 5.02 15.61
C THR A 388 -11.24 4.66 15.32
N THR A 389 -12.04 4.38 16.35
CA THR A 389 -13.35 3.73 16.18
C THR A 389 -14.53 4.64 16.51
N CYS A 390 -14.41 5.51 17.51
CA CYS A 390 -15.55 6.27 18.05
C CYS A 390 -15.54 7.75 17.61
N PHE A 391 -14.35 8.29 17.32
CA PHE A 391 -14.10 9.70 17.04
C PHE A 391 -14.90 10.24 15.85
N ALA A 392 -15.09 9.47 14.79
CA ALA A 392 -15.74 9.91 13.56
C ALA A 392 -17.14 10.52 13.84
N CYS A 393 -17.90 9.94 14.76
CA CYS A 393 -19.24 10.42 15.13
C CYS A 393 -19.20 11.27 16.41
N HIS A 394 -18.46 10.84 17.44
CA HIS A 394 -18.50 11.47 18.76
C HIS A 394 -17.48 12.61 18.96
N GLN A 395 -16.61 12.86 17.98
CA GLN A 395 -15.62 13.92 17.94
C GLN A 395 -14.52 13.79 19.02
N SER A 396 -13.46 14.60 18.93
CA SER A 396 -12.22 14.45 19.74
C SER A 396 -12.42 14.62 21.23
N GLU A 397 -13.38 15.45 21.63
CA GLU A 397 -13.70 15.77 23.02
C GLU A 397 -15.02 15.13 23.47
N GLY A 398 -15.52 14.14 22.72
CA GLY A 398 -16.79 13.49 23.03
C GLY A 398 -17.99 14.43 22.91
N GLN A 399 -17.87 15.57 22.25
CA GLN A 399 -18.93 16.58 22.14
C GLN A 399 -20.05 16.17 21.15
N GLY A 400 -19.80 15.19 20.29
CA GLY A 400 -20.71 14.81 19.21
C GLY A 400 -20.98 15.95 18.23
N ILE A 401 -22.09 15.85 17.51
CA ILE A 401 -22.58 16.88 16.59
C ILE A 401 -24.03 17.18 16.98
N PRO A 402 -24.37 18.42 17.39
CA PRO A 402 -25.73 18.78 17.77
C PRO A 402 -26.77 18.31 16.74
N ASN A 403 -27.85 17.70 17.22
CA ASN A 403 -28.95 17.13 16.42
C ASN A 403 -28.60 15.92 15.51
N ALA A 404 -27.34 15.47 15.47
CA ALA A 404 -26.93 14.32 14.66
C ALA A 404 -26.33 13.20 15.53
N PHE A 405 -25.24 13.50 16.26
CA PHE A 405 -24.54 12.54 17.10
C PHE A 405 -24.51 13.02 18.55
N PRO A 406 -24.95 12.19 19.51
CA PRO A 406 -25.04 12.62 20.91
C PRO A 406 -23.66 12.80 21.56
N PRO A 407 -23.54 13.71 22.54
CA PRO A 407 -22.31 13.88 23.30
C PRO A 407 -22.09 12.69 24.24
N LEU A 408 -20.83 12.28 24.34
CA LEU A 408 -20.30 11.43 25.41
C LEU A 408 -19.73 12.28 26.56
N ALA A 409 -19.37 13.54 26.30
CA ALA A 409 -18.91 14.49 27.30
C ALA A 409 -20.04 14.90 28.26
N LYS A 410 -19.79 14.79 29.58
CA LYS A 410 -20.76 15.07 30.65
C LYS A 410 -22.14 14.49 30.35
N SER A 411 -22.20 13.27 29.82
CA SER A 411 -23.43 12.68 29.32
C SER A 411 -24.24 12.07 30.47
N ASP A 412 -25.41 12.64 30.78
CA ASP A 412 -26.33 12.10 31.78
C ASP A 412 -26.70 10.64 31.46
N TYR A 413 -26.95 10.36 30.19
CA TYR A 413 -27.35 9.06 29.68
C TYR A 413 -26.24 8.02 29.78
N LEU A 414 -24.99 8.41 29.50
CA LEU A 414 -23.83 7.54 29.72
C LEU A 414 -23.65 7.25 31.21
N ASN A 415 -23.60 8.31 32.04
CA ASN A 415 -23.25 8.20 33.45
C ASN A 415 -24.34 7.52 34.31
N ALA A 416 -25.58 7.44 33.81
CA ALA A 416 -26.69 6.81 34.52
C ALA A 416 -26.65 5.27 34.49
N ASP A 417 -26.07 4.64 33.47
CA ASP A 417 -26.12 3.18 33.33
C ASP A 417 -24.96 2.63 32.51
N VAL A 418 -23.99 2.05 33.23
CA VAL A 418 -22.80 1.42 32.64
C VAL A 418 -23.15 0.18 31.83
N LYS A 419 -24.12 -0.62 32.28
CA LYS A 419 -24.55 -1.83 31.56
C LYS A 419 -25.20 -1.47 30.23
N ARG A 420 -26.00 -0.40 30.20
CA ARG A 420 -26.56 0.16 28.96
C ARG A 420 -25.47 0.66 28.02
N ALA A 421 -24.47 1.38 28.52
CA ALA A 421 -23.36 1.86 27.70
C ALA A 421 -22.60 0.70 27.04
N ILE A 422 -22.29 -0.35 27.81
CA ILE A 422 -21.69 -1.58 27.28
C ILE A 422 -22.60 -2.23 26.23
N GLY A 423 -23.89 -2.37 26.54
CA GLY A 423 -24.88 -2.96 25.64
C GLY A 423 -25.01 -2.21 24.31
N ILE A 424 -24.87 -0.88 24.31
CA ILE A 424 -24.89 -0.05 23.10
C ILE A 424 -23.65 -0.30 22.23
N VAL A 425 -22.47 -0.46 22.83
CA VAL A 425 -21.26 -0.80 22.06
C VAL A 425 -21.39 -2.20 21.44
N LEU A 426 -21.90 -3.17 22.21
CA LEU A 426 -22.07 -4.56 21.78
C LEU A 426 -23.13 -4.74 20.68
N ASN A 427 -24.24 -4.01 20.77
CA ASN A 427 -25.44 -4.28 19.96
C ASN A 427 -25.86 -3.12 19.05
N GLY A 428 -25.18 -1.98 19.14
CA GLY A 428 -25.62 -0.74 18.52
C GLY A 428 -26.81 -0.10 19.25
N LYS A 429 -27.31 1.00 18.71
CA LYS A 429 -28.49 1.70 19.23
C LYS A 429 -29.27 2.38 18.11
N THR A 430 -30.58 2.19 18.13
CA THR A 430 -31.54 2.94 17.29
C THR A 430 -32.66 3.50 18.16
N GLY A 431 -33.48 4.36 17.56
CA GLY A 431 -34.65 4.95 18.21
C GLY A 431 -34.32 6.18 19.05
N GLU A 432 -35.38 6.92 19.41
CA GLU A 432 -35.25 8.19 20.10
C GLU A 432 -34.65 8.02 21.51
N ILE A 433 -33.64 8.83 21.82
CA ILE A 433 -33.04 8.97 23.15
C ILE A 433 -32.92 10.44 23.52
N THR A 434 -32.93 10.75 24.81
CA THR A 434 -32.66 12.10 25.33
C THR A 434 -31.34 12.08 26.08
N ILE A 435 -30.42 12.96 25.68
CA ILE A 435 -29.10 13.13 26.29
C ILE A 435 -28.90 14.60 26.59
N ASN A 436 -28.64 14.94 27.86
CA ASN A 436 -28.47 16.30 28.36
C ASN A 436 -29.63 17.22 27.93
N GLY A 437 -30.86 16.72 28.04
CA GLY A 437 -32.09 17.42 27.66
C GLY A 437 -32.35 17.57 26.16
N LYS A 438 -31.50 17.04 25.29
CA LYS A 438 -31.68 17.07 23.82
C LYS A 438 -32.05 15.70 23.27
N LYS A 439 -32.99 15.69 22.33
CA LYS A 439 -33.42 14.46 21.64
C LYS A 439 -32.51 14.11 20.48
N TYR A 440 -32.21 12.82 20.34
CA TYR A 440 -31.46 12.24 19.23
C TYR A 440 -32.21 11.01 18.73
N ASN A 441 -32.32 10.85 17.41
CA ASN A 441 -32.95 9.69 16.79
C ASN A 441 -32.13 9.24 15.58
N SER A 442 -30.88 8.85 15.86
CA SER A 442 -29.93 8.36 14.87
C SER A 442 -29.69 6.86 15.07
N VAL A 443 -28.84 6.28 14.23
CA VAL A 443 -28.41 4.87 14.31
C VAL A 443 -26.93 4.84 14.66
N MET A 444 -26.59 4.13 15.74
CA MET A 444 -25.24 3.72 16.07
C MET A 444 -25.10 2.24 15.73
N THR A 445 -24.19 1.89 14.81
CA THR A 445 -23.89 0.50 14.46
C THR A 445 -23.22 -0.22 15.62
N LYS A 446 -23.42 -1.53 15.72
CA LYS A 446 -22.70 -2.34 16.70
C LYS A 446 -21.21 -2.35 16.39
N GLN A 447 -20.38 -2.42 17.42
CA GLN A 447 -18.93 -2.44 17.27
C GLN A 447 -18.41 -3.85 17.58
N THR A 448 -17.66 -4.43 16.65
CA THR A 448 -17.05 -5.77 16.83
C THR A 448 -15.68 -5.62 17.52
N LEU A 449 -15.75 -5.30 18.82
CA LEU A 449 -14.60 -5.13 19.71
C LEU A 449 -14.51 -6.31 20.69
N SER A 450 -13.30 -6.67 21.11
CA SER A 450 -13.11 -7.66 22.18
C SER A 450 -13.58 -7.14 23.54
N ASP A 451 -13.83 -8.04 24.50
CA ASP A 451 -14.27 -7.64 25.85
C ASP A 451 -13.30 -6.66 26.52
N SER A 452 -12.00 -6.86 26.28
CA SER A 452 -10.92 -6.02 26.79
C SER A 452 -10.92 -4.64 26.15
N GLU A 453 -11.11 -4.57 24.83
CA GLU A 453 -11.20 -3.31 24.08
C GLU A 453 -12.44 -2.49 24.47
N ILE A 454 -13.59 -3.14 24.68
CA ILE A 454 -14.80 -2.47 25.18
C ILE A 454 -14.58 -1.92 26.59
N ALA A 455 -13.96 -2.71 27.47
CA ALA A 455 -13.61 -2.28 28.81
C ALA A 455 -12.67 -1.08 28.79
N ASP A 456 -11.66 -1.08 27.93
CA ASP A 456 -10.66 -0.01 27.82
C ASP A 456 -11.27 1.28 27.25
N VAL A 457 -11.99 1.23 26.12
CA VAL A 457 -12.58 2.42 25.49
C VAL A 457 -13.62 3.08 26.38
N LEU A 458 -14.49 2.30 27.04
CA LEU A 458 -15.47 2.87 27.96
C LEU A 458 -14.81 3.44 29.21
N THR A 459 -13.76 2.79 29.74
CA THR A 459 -12.99 3.32 30.86
C THR A 459 -12.36 4.68 30.50
N TYR A 460 -11.79 4.82 29.31
CA TYR A 460 -11.30 6.11 28.81
C TYR A 460 -12.41 7.17 28.75
N VAL A 461 -13.57 6.84 28.15
CA VAL A 461 -14.70 7.78 28.03
C VAL A 461 -15.23 8.21 29.40
N TYR A 462 -15.37 7.29 30.36
CA TYR A 462 -15.82 7.62 31.73
C TYR A 462 -14.79 8.44 32.52
N ASN A 463 -13.50 8.28 32.23
CA ASN A 463 -12.43 9.08 32.85
C ASN A 463 -12.14 10.38 32.10
N SER A 464 -12.90 10.69 31.06
CA SER A 464 -12.75 11.89 30.23
C SER A 464 -13.92 12.86 30.42
N TRP A 465 -13.69 14.12 30.07
CA TRP A 465 -14.74 15.12 29.82
C TRP A 465 -15.78 15.31 30.95
N GLY A 466 -15.36 15.16 32.20
CA GLY A 466 -16.23 15.36 33.36
C GLY A 466 -17.26 14.25 33.61
N ASN A 467 -17.06 13.06 33.03
CA ASN A 467 -17.83 11.87 33.35
C ASN A 467 -17.44 11.30 34.72
N ASN A 468 -18.19 10.29 35.18
CA ASN A 468 -18.19 9.81 36.57
C ASN A 468 -16.98 8.94 36.99
N LYS A 469 -15.95 8.81 36.13
CA LYS A 469 -14.70 8.07 36.38
C LYS A 469 -14.86 6.56 36.60
N THR A 470 -15.94 5.97 36.13
CA THR A 470 -16.13 4.50 36.17
C THR A 470 -14.96 3.77 35.49
N ASN A 471 -14.43 2.75 36.14
CA ASN A 471 -13.51 1.77 35.54
C ASN A 471 -14.32 0.55 35.11
N VAL A 472 -14.50 0.37 33.80
CA VAL A 472 -15.30 -0.72 33.24
C VAL A 472 -14.45 -1.98 33.16
N THR A 473 -14.86 -3.07 33.81
CA THR A 473 -14.08 -4.32 33.86
C THR A 473 -14.45 -5.27 32.73
N VAL A 474 -13.53 -6.17 32.37
CA VAL A 474 -13.80 -7.25 31.39
C VAL A 474 -14.98 -8.13 31.86
N ASN A 475 -15.11 -8.34 33.18
CA ASN A 475 -16.21 -9.09 33.75
C ASN A 475 -17.56 -8.37 33.57
N GLN A 476 -17.61 -7.05 33.77
CA GLN A 476 -18.82 -6.27 33.50
C GLN A 476 -19.23 -6.36 32.02
N VAL A 477 -18.26 -6.40 31.09
CA VAL A 477 -18.54 -6.59 29.67
C VAL A 477 -19.12 -7.98 29.40
N LYS A 478 -18.53 -9.03 29.97
CA LYS A 478 -19.03 -10.40 29.87
C LYS A 478 -20.42 -10.57 30.48
N GLU A 479 -20.70 -9.93 31.60
CA GLU A 479 -22.03 -9.95 32.25
C GLU A 479 -23.10 -9.20 31.44
N ALA A 480 -22.70 -8.17 30.68
CA ALA A 480 -23.62 -7.44 29.81
C ALA A 480 -23.93 -8.16 28.49
N LYS A 481 -23.15 -9.21 28.13
CA LYS A 481 -23.43 -10.09 26.99
C LYS A 481 -24.51 -11.14 27.28
N LYS A 482 -24.72 -11.47 28.57
CA LYS A 482 -25.82 -12.32 29.04
C LYS A 482 -27.10 -11.53 29.16
#